data_AF-A0A1Y0KLM5-F1
#
_entry.id   AF-A0A1Y0KLM5-F1
#
_cell.length_a   1.000
_cell.length_b   1.000
_cell.length_c   1.000
_cell.angle_alpha   90.00
_cell.angle_beta   90.00
_cell.angle_gamma   90.00
#
_symmetry.space_group_name_H-M   'P 1'
#
loop_
_entity.id
_entity.type
_entity.pdbx_description
1 polymer ?
#
loop_
_entity_poly.entity_id
_entity_poly.type
_entity_poly.pdbx_seq_one_letter_code
_entity_poly.pdbx_strand_id
1 'polypeptide(L)'
;MGLLLWLAFSTAEASWTVNMTPGATEVSRTVFDLHMTIFWICVVIGVIVFGAMFWSMFIHRRSTGQVPANFHESTTVEILWTIVPLIILVLMAIPATKTLIDIYDTSESDVDIQITGYQWKWQYKYLGQDVEFFSNLATPAEQISNRAEKGEHYLLEVDQPLVVPVGQKIRFLITSADVIHAWWVPALAVKKDAIPGFINESWTRIDEPGIYRGQCAELCGKDHGFMPIVVEAKSQPDYDAWLAEKKAETAKLKELTEKDWTLEELVARGDKVYHTACVSCHQAEGQGLPPMFPALDGSEIATGPKEDHLDIVFHGKPGTSMAAFGKQLSEVDIAAVVTYERNAWGNKVGDMVTPKEVLELKQAEEQ
;
A
#
# COMPACT_ATOMS: atom_id res chain seq x y z
N MET A 1 50.91 4.28 16.02
CA MET A 1 50.53 4.08 14.61
C MET A 1 49.03 3.88 14.38
N GLY A 2 48.23 3.40 15.35
CA GLY A 2 46.79 3.10 15.13
C GLY A 2 45.81 4.30 15.19
N LEU A 3 46.18 5.41 15.82
CA LEU A 3 45.31 6.60 15.97
C LEU A 3 45.31 7.56 14.77
N LEU A 4 46.29 7.44 13.87
CA LEU A 4 46.40 8.30 12.67
C LEU A 4 45.64 7.74 11.45
N LEU A 5 45.23 6.47 11.49
CA LEU A 5 44.46 5.83 10.40
C LEU A 5 42.95 6.14 10.45
N TRP A 6 42.45 6.73 11.54
CA TRP A 6 41.05 7.11 11.67
C TRP A 6 40.72 8.43 10.95
N LEU A 7 41.73 9.26 10.69
CA LEU A 7 41.60 10.55 9.99
C LEU A 7 41.60 10.42 8.46
N ALA A 8 41.76 9.20 7.92
CA ALA A 8 41.84 8.93 6.48
C ALA A 8 40.54 8.36 5.88
N PHE A 9 39.50 8.13 6.69
CA PHE A 9 38.18 7.82 6.18
C PHE A 9 37.47 9.15 5.92
N SER A 10 37.56 9.62 4.69
CA SER A 10 36.54 10.53 4.16
C SER A 10 35.18 9.93 4.49
N THR A 11 34.36 10.68 5.21
CA THR A 11 32.98 10.30 5.46
C THR A 11 32.30 10.24 4.10
N ALA A 12 32.22 9.02 3.54
CA ALA A 12 31.20 8.71 2.56
C ALA A 12 29.88 8.76 3.33
N GLU A 13 29.41 9.97 3.61
CA GLU A 13 28.03 10.27 3.98
C GLU A 13 27.18 9.98 2.73
N ALA A 14 27.08 8.69 2.36
CA ALA A 14 25.80 8.24 1.82
C ALA A 14 24.77 8.73 2.84
N SER A 15 23.71 9.40 2.39
CA SER A 15 22.72 10.08 3.23
C SER A 15 22.02 9.11 4.19
N TRP A 16 22.71 8.66 5.22
CA TRP A 16 22.18 7.86 6.32
C TRP A 16 21.42 8.82 7.20
N THR A 17 20.23 9.20 6.75
CA THR A 17 19.25 9.85 7.60
C THR A 17 18.75 8.79 8.58
N VAL A 18 19.35 8.74 9.76
CA VAL A 18 19.01 7.77 10.83
C VAL A 18 17.75 8.15 11.63
N ASN A 19 17.19 9.33 11.36
CA ASN A 19 15.98 9.82 11.98
C ASN A 19 14.81 9.76 10.98
N MET A 20 13.58 9.76 11.50
CA MET A 20 12.41 10.04 10.68
C MET A 20 12.53 11.43 10.03
N THR A 21 11.99 11.59 8.84
CA THR A 21 11.89 12.91 8.21
C THR A 21 10.75 13.71 8.84
N PRO A 22 10.89 15.04 8.98
CA PRO A 22 9.74 15.89 9.28
C PRO A 22 8.65 15.67 8.23
N GLY A 23 7.41 15.53 8.67
CA GLY A 23 6.31 15.31 7.75
C GLY A 23 5.78 16.59 7.09
N ALA A 24 4.97 16.41 6.06
CA ALA A 24 4.44 17.46 5.18
C ALA A 24 3.11 18.06 5.66
N THR A 25 2.42 17.41 6.60
CA THR A 25 1.13 17.84 7.15
C THR A 25 1.25 18.30 8.60
N GLU A 26 0.30 19.08 9.10
CA GLU A 26 0.27 19.52 10.51
C GLU A 26 0.32 18.35 11.50
N VAL A 27 -0.49 17.32 11.26
CA VAL A 27 -0.51 16.08 12.06
C VAL A 27 0.87 15.42 12.05
N SER A 28 1.49 15.28 10.87
CA SER A 28 2.80 14.62 10.76
C SER A 28 3.93 15.39 11.44
N ARG A 29 3.89 16.73 11.42
CA ARG A 29 4.81 17.58 12.19
C ARG A 29 4.62 17.41 13.70
N THR A 30 3.37 17.34 14.16
CA THR A 30 3.06 17.10 15.57
C THR A 30 3.54 15.72 16.05
N VAL A 31 3.36 14.68 15.22
CA VAL A 31 3.88 13.33 15.51
C VAL A 31 5.41 13.33 15.58
N PHE A 32 6.09 14.03 14.67
CA PHE A 32 7.54 14.18 14.69
C PHE A 32 8.02 14.90 15.97
N ASP A 33 7.41 16.01 16.34
CA ASP A 33 7.79 16.78 17.54
C ASP A 33 7.57 15.98 18.83
N LEU A 34 6.47 15.22 18.92
CA LEU A 34 6.24 14.28 20.01
C LEU A 34 7.31 13.20 20.06
N HIS A 35 7.64 12.58 18.92
CA HIS A 35 8.69 11.59 18.84
C HIS A 35 10.02 12.14 19.36
N MET A 36 10.42 13.34 18.89
CA MET A 36 11.68 13.97 19.30
C MET A 36 11.68 14.35 20.78
N THR A 37 10.55 14.81 21.33
CA THR A 37 10.41 15.10 22.76
C THR A 37 10.61 13.83 23.59
N ILE A 38 9.94 12.73 23.24
CA ILE A 38 10.06 11.44 23.93
C ILE A 38 11.47 10.88 23.79
N PHE A 39 12.06 10.99 22.60
CA PHE A 39 13.43 10.57 22.34
C PHE A 39 14.42 11.25 23.29
N TRP A 40 14.33 12.57 23.48
CA TRP A 40 15.22 13.30 24.39
C TRP A 40 15.00 12.92 25.86
N ILE A 41 13.76 12.64 26.28
CA ILE A 41 13.47 12.09 27.62
C ILE A 41 14.20 10.75 27.79
N CYS A 42 14.09 9.85 26.81
CA CYS A 42 14.80 8.56 26.82
C CYS A 42 16.33 8.73 26.86
N VAL A 43 16.89 9.71 26.12
CA VAL A 43 18.32 10.02 26.16
C VAL A 43 18.76 10.45 27.56
N VAL A 44 18.01 11.35 28.21
CA VAL A 44 18.34 11.81 29.58
C VAL A 44 18.27 10.64 30.58
N ILE A 45 17.23 9.82 30.53
CA ILE A 45 17.11 8.62 31.36
C ILE A 45 18.28 7.67 31.10
N GLY A 46 18.60 7.42 29.82
CA GLY A 46 19.73 6.60 29.42
C GLY A 46 21.05 7.10 30.00
N VAL A 47 21.34 8.40 29.88
CA VAL A 47 22.56 9.00 30.46
C VAL A 47 22.61 8.82 31.98
N ILE A 48 21.49 8.98 32.68
CA ILE A 48 21.43 8.78 34.14
C ILE A 48 21.68 7.32 34.52
N VAL A 49 21.00 6.38 33.87
CA VAL A 49 21.10 4.94 34.16
C VAL A 49 22.49 4.41 33.78
N PHE A 50 22.94 4.65 32.55
CA PHE A 50 24.27 4.22 32.11
C PHE A 50 25.36 4.93 32.90
N GLY A 51 25.19 6.22 33.23
CA GLY A 51 26.11 6.95 34.09
C GLY A 51 26.27 6.31 35.47
N ALA A 52 25.16 5.97 36.14
CA ALA A 52 25.17 5.28 37.43
C ALA A 52 25.78 3.87 37.32
N MET A 53 25.48 3.12 36.25
CA MET A 53 26.07 1.80 35.98
C MET A 53 27.57 1.89 35.78
N PHE A 54 28.04 2.78 34.89
CA PHE A 54 29.46 2.99 34.64
C PHE A 54 30.19 3.46 35.89
N TRP A 55 29.60 4.39 36.63
CA TRP A 55 30.13 4.80 37.93
C TRP A 55 30.32 3.62 38.87
N SER A 56 29.28 2.78 39.03
CA SER A 56 29.33 1.58 39.85
C SER A 56 30.43 0.62 39.39
N MET A 57 30.48 0.32 38.08
CA MET A 57 31.47 -0.58 37.49
C MET A 57 32.92 -0.08 37.63
N PHE A 58 33.18 1.22 37.48
CA PHE A 58 34.54 1.75 37.57
C PHE A 58 35.01 1.93 39.01
N ILE A 59 34.14 2.39 39.91
CA ILE A 59 34.49 2.68 41.29
C ILE A 59 34.46 1.43 42.17
N HIS A 60 33.46 0.56 42.01
CA HIS A 60 33.23 -0.60 42.88
C HIS A 60 33.77 -1.92 42.30
N ARG A 61 34.57 -1.88 41.23
CA ARG A 61 35.28 -3.09 40.76
C ARG A 61 36.27 -3.58 41.81
N ARG A 62 36.46 -4.90 41.87
CA ARG A 62 37.35 -5.56 42.86
C ARG A 62 38.76 -4.97 42.95
N SER A 63 39.33 -4.48 41.85
CA SER A 63 40.69 -3.93 41.83
C SER A 63 40.87 -2.59 42.55
N THR A 64 39.79 -1.87 42.87
CA THR A 64 39.87 -0.60 43.62
C THR A 64 39.88 -0.79 45.14
N GLY A 65 39.74 -2.03 45.63
CA GLY A 65 39.80 -2.33 47.06
C GLY A 65 38.56 -1.93 47.87
N GLN A 66 37.44 -1.60 47.21
CA GLN A 66 36.19 -1.27 47.88
C GLN A 66 35.62 -2.48 48.64
N VAL A 67 35.15 -2.24 49.86
CA VAL A 67 34.50 -3.25 50.71
C VAL A 67 32.98 -3.15 50.53
N PRO A 68 32.25 -4.26 50.29
CA PRO A 68 30.80 -4.23 50.14
C PRO A 68 30.12 -3.64 51.39
N ALA A 69 29.19 -2.72 51.18
CA ALA A 69 28.35 -2.19 52.25
C ALA A 69 27.28 -3.21 52.67
N ASN A 70 26.87 -3.18 53.94
CA ASN A 70 25.83 -4.05 54.50
C ASN A 70 24.51 -3.27 54.63
N PHE A 71 23.79 -3.12 53.54
CA PHE A 71 22.40 -2.64 53.51
C PHE A 71 21.57 -3.54 52.59
N HIS A 72 20.27 -3.63 52.84
CA HIS A 72 19.37 -4.50 52.06
C HIS A 72 18.31 -3.72 51.29
N GLU A 73 17.83 -2.60 51.82
CA GLU A 73 16.75 -1.81 51.20
C GLU A 73 16.84 -0.34 51.58
N SER A 74 16.13 0.49 50.83
CA SER A 74 15.89 1.88 51.18
C SER A 74 14.51 2.29 50.69
N THR A 75 13.53 2.30 51.60
CA THR A 75 12.15 2.69 51.29
C THR A 75 12.08 4.07 50.64
N THR A 76 12.94 5.00 51.03
CA THR A 76 13.00 6.35 50.44
C THR A 76 13.40 6.31 48.96
N VAL A 77 14.44 5.53 48.61
CA VAL A 77 14.89 5.38 47.22
C VAL A 77 13.82 4.63 46.40
N GLU A 78 13.19 3.63 47.02
CA GLU A 78 12.10 2.87 46.41
C GLU A 78 10.89 3.73 46.04
N ILE A 79 10.48 4.62 46.96
CA ILE A 79 9.41 5.58 46.69
C ILE A 79 9.82 6.52 45.56
N LEU A 80 11.06 7.03 45.58
CA LEU A 80 11.53 7.99 44.58
C LEU A 80 11.58 7.39 43.17
N TRP A 81 12.16 6.20 43.00
CA TRP A 81 12.22 5.55 41.68
C TRP A 81 10.87 5.02 41.20
N THR A 82 9.83 5.04 42.05
CA THR A 82 8.47 4.65 41.67
C THR A 82 7.69 5.89 41.23
N ILE A 83 7.75 6.96 42.02
CA ILE A 83 7.01 8.21 41.76
C ILE A 83 7.59 8.96 40.56
N VAL A 84 8.92 9.02 40.41
CA VAL A 84 9.54 9.79 39.31
C VAL A 84 9.16 9.24 37.94
N PRO A 85 9.30 7.92 37.63
CA PRO A 85 8.83 7.37 36.36
C PRO A 85 7.31 7.52 36.16
N LEU A 86 6.51 7.37 37.22
CA LEU A 86 5.07 7.58 37.15
C LEU A 86 4.73 9.01 36.68
N ILE A 87 5.35 10.03 37.27
CA ILE A 87 5.14 11.44 36.87
C ILE A 87 5.56 11.66 35.42
N ILE A 88 6.72 11.12 35.01
CA ILE A 88 7.20 11.24 33.63
C ILE A 88 6.17 10.66 32.64
N LEU A 89 5.64 9.47 32.91
CA LEU A 89 4.64 8.83 32.05
C LEU A 89 3.33 9.64 31.98
N VAL A 90 2.84 10.16 33.11
CA VAL A 90 1.62 10.99 33.14
C VAL A 90 1.80 12.26 32.30
N LEU A 91 2.94 12.94 32.44
CA LEU A 91 3.23 14.16 31.66
C LEU A 91 3.37 13.87 30.17
N MET A 92 3.96 12.72 29.79
CA MET A 92 4.07 12.29 28.39
C MET A 92 2.71 11.91 27.78
N ALA A 93 1.80 11.34 28.58
CA ALA A 93 0.51 10.89 28.09
C ALA A 93 -0.40 12.04 27.63
N ILE A 94 -0.36 13.20 28.30
CA ILE A 94 -1.25 14.34 28.01
C ILE A 94 -1.16 14.81 26.53
N PRO A 95 0.01 15.24 26.02
CA PRO A 95 0.11 15.71 24.64
C PRO A 95 -0.04 14.57 23.61
N ALA A 96 0.34 13.34 23.98
CA ALA A 96 0.14 12.17 23.15
C ALA A 96 -1.35 11.85 22.95
N THR A 97 -2.15 11.88 24.01
CA THR A 97 -3.60 11.65 23.94
C THR A 97 -4.31 12.74 23.13
N LYS A 98 -3.94 14.01 23.28
CA LYS A 98 -4.50 15.09 22.46
C LYS A 98 -4.26 14.84 20.97
N THR A 99 -3.01 14.55 20.61
CA THR A 99 -2.64 14.26 19.21
C THR A 99 -3.36 13.03 18.67
N LEU A 100 -3.54 12.01 19.53
CA LEU A 100 -4.28 10.80 19.17
C LEU A 100 -5.74 11.11 18.84
N ILE A 101 -6.41 11.94 19.65
CA ILE A 101 -7.79 12.37 19.40
C ILE A 101 -7.89 13.08 18.05
N ASP A 102 -6.96 13.99 17.75
CA ASP A 102 -6.94 14.74 16.49
C ASP A 102 -6.74 13.80 15.27
N ILE A 103 -5.88 12.79 15.39
CA ILE A 103 -5.65 11.77 14.34
C ILE A 103 -6.92 10.95 14.07
N TYR A 104 -7.71 10.63 15.10
CA TYR A 104 -8.91 9.81 14.95
C TYR A 104 -10.16 10.59 14.54
N ASP A 105 -10.12 11.92 14.50
CA ASP A 105 -11.26 12.72 14.04
C ASP A 105 -11.33 12.75 12.50
N THR A 106 -12.09 11.80 11.94
CA THR A 106 -12.33 11.68 10.50
C THR A 106 -13.57 12.45 10.02
N SER A 107 -14.22 13.22 10.90
CA SER A 107 -15.44 13.95 10.54
C SER A 107 -15.18 15.14 9.60
N GLU A 108 -16.23 15.64 8.95
CA GLU A 108 -16.18 16.86 8.10
C GLU A 108 -15.12 16.80 6.98
N SER A 109 -15.07 15.68 6.24
CA SER A 109 -14.21 15.56 5.06
C SER A 109 -14.79 16.31 3.85
N ASP A 110 -13.90 16.87 3.04
CA ASP A 110 -14.25 17.52 1.78
C ASP A 110 -14.22 16.52 0.61
N VAL A 111 -13.32 15.53 0.67
CA VAL A 111 -13.16 14.46 -0.33
C VAL A 111 -13.08 13.10 0.37
N ASP A 112 -13.88 12.15 -0.11
CA ASP A 112 -13.87 10.77 0.36
C ASP A 112 -13.31 9.83 -0.71
N ILE A 113 -12.27 9.09 -0.34
CA ILE A 113 -11.60 8.14 -1.24
C ILE A 113 -11.56 6.76 -0.57
N GLN A 114 -12.16 5.78 -1.22
CA GLN A 114 -12.00 4.38 -0.83
C GLN A 114 -10.70 3.83 -1.41
N ILE A 115 -9.92 3.19 -0.55
CA ILE A 115 -8.65 2.55 -0.87
C ILE A 115 -8.83 1.05 -0.62
N THR A 116 -8.64 0.24 -1.65
CA THR A 116 -8.73 -1.22 -1.54
C THR A 116 -7.39 -1.85 -1.85
N GLY A 117 -6.85 -2.63 -0.91
CA GLY A 117 -5.64 -3.44 -1.13
C GLY A 117 -5.94 -4.72 -1.93
N TYR A 118 -5.06 -5.02 -2.88
CA TYR A 118 -5.02 -6.26 -3.63
C TYR A 118 -3.57 -6.78 -3.69
N GLN A 119 -3.34 -8.08 -3.83
CA GLN A 119 -2.01 -8.65 -4.09
C GLN A 119 -1.59 -8.35 -5.55
N TRP A 120 -0.63 -7.47 -5.85
CA TRP A 120 0.12 -6.53 -5.00
C TRP A 120 0.04 -5.12 -5.60
N LYS A 121 -1.13 -4.48 -5.44
CA LYS A 121 -1.50 -3.18 -6.01
C LYS A 121 -2.63 -2.53 -5.22
N TRP A 122 -2.85 -1.24 -5.44
CA TRP A 122 -3.91 -0.49 -4.77
C TRP A 122 -4.99 -0.09 -5.76
N GLN A 123 -6.25 -0.16 -5.35
CA GLN A 123 -7.36 0.45 -6.06
C GLN A 123 -7.80 1.72 -5.32
N TYR A 124 -8.06 2.78 -6.08
CA TYR A 124 -8.59 4.03 -5.56
C TYR A 124 -9.96 4.30 -6.19
N LYS A 125 -10.96 4.59 -5.35
CA LYS A 125 -12.32 4.95 -5.77
C LYS A 125 -12.72 6.27 -5.12
N TYR A 126 -13.00 7.27 -5.94
CA TYR A 126 -13.42 8.60 -5.52
C TYR A 126 -14.94 8.60 -5.35
N LEU A 127 -15.39 8.62 -4.09
CA LEU A 127 -16.80 8.47 -3.79
C LEU A 127 -17.61 9.68 -4.30
N GLY A 128 -18.72 9.39 -4.97
CA GLY A 128 -19.56 10.42 -5.60
C GLY A 128 -19.00 11.04 -6.89
N GLN A 129 -17.87 10.54 -7.42
CA GLN A 129 -17.23 11.10 -8.62
C GLN A 129 -17.20 10.14 -9.82
N ASP A 130 -17.72 8.92 -9.72
CA ASP A 130 -17.67 7.88 -10.77
C ASP A 130 -16.26 7.66 -11.35
N VAL A 131 -15.23 7.80 -10.50
CA VAL A 131 -13.82 7.58 -10.86
C VAL A 131 -13.25 6.51 -9.94
N GLU A 132 -12.79 5.42 -10.55
CA GLU A 132 -12.04 4.37 -9.88
C GLU A 132 -10.95 3.82 -10.80
N PHE A 133 -9.80 3.44 -10.24
CA PHE A 133 -8.69 2.88 -11.01
C PHE A 133 -7.72 2.09 -10.13
N PHE A 134 -6.91 1.24 -10.76
CA PHE A 134 -5.79 0.56 -10.11
C PHE A 134 -4.50 1.35 -10.30
N SER A 135 -3.65 1.27 -9.28
CA SER A 135 -2.30 1.79 -9.22
C SER A 135 -1.34 0.62 -9.07
N ASN A 136 -0.55 0.36 -10.11
CA ASN A 136 0.43 -0.71 -10.19
C ASN A 136 1.86 -0.14 -10.10
N LEU A 137 2.81 -0.97 -9.69
CA LEU A 137 4.23 -0.65 -9.75
C LEU A 137 4.66 -0.31 -11.19
N ALA A 138 5.25 0.87 -11.41
CA ALA A 138 5.76 1.30 -12.70
C ALA A 138 7.24 0.94 -12.95
N THR A 139 7.93 0.38 -11.94
CA THR A 139 9.35 0.03 -12.07
C THR A 139 9.55 -1.03 -13.17
N PRO A 140 10.40 -0.78 -14.19
CA PRO A 140 10.63 -1.73 -15.27
C PRO A 140 11.20 -3.07 -14.79
N ALA A 141 10.76 -4.17 -15.40
CA ALA A 141 11.22 -5.53 -15.08
C ALA A 141 12.75 -5.70 -15.23
N GLU A 142 13.37 -4.96 -16.16
CA GLU A 142 14.83 -4.96 -16.33
C GLU A 142 15.56 -4.38 -15.12
N GLN A 143 15.01 -3.36 -14.44
CA GLN A 143 15.60 -2.84 -13.20
C GLN A 143 15.45 -3.84 -12.05
N ILE A 144 14.30 -4.52 -11.97
CA ILE A 144 14.02 -5.55 -10.94
C ILE A 144 14.95 -6.75 -11.11
N SER A 145 15.18 -7.19 -12.34
CA SER A 145 16.08 -8.30 -12.68
C SER A 145 17.57 -7.92 -12.70
N ASN A 146 17.92 -6.70 -12.28
CA ASN A 146 19.27 -6.15 -12.28
C ASN A 146 19.94 -6.16 -13.68
N ARG A 147 19.14 -6.02 -14.73
CA ARG A 147 19.57 -5.88 -16.13
C ARG A 147 19.68 -4.42 -16.60
N ALA A 148 19.12 -3.48 -15.84
CA ALA A 148 19.21 -2.05 -16.07
C ALA A 148 19.56 -1.30 -14.77
N GLU A 149 20.07 -0.07 -14.90
CA GLU A 149 20.33 0.80 -13.74
C GLU A 149 19.04 1.17 -13.01
N LYS A 150 19.13 1.24 -11.68
CA LYS A 150 18.00 1.58 -10.81
C LYS A 150 17.90 3.09 -10.67
N GLY A 151 16.72 3.64 -10.94
CA GLY A 151 16.45 5.07 -10.75
C GLY A 151 16.38 5.47 -9.27
N GLU A 152 16.32 6.77 -9.02
CA GLU A 152 16.21 7.36 -7.67
C GLU A 152 15.00 6.80 -6.88
N HIS A 153 13.88 6.59 -7.56
CA HIS A 153 12.63 6.10 -6.97
C HIS A 153 12.35 4.64 -7.32
N TYR A 154 13.39 3.82 -7.47
CA TYR A 154 13.27 2.38 -7.69
C TYR A 154 12.31 1.74 -6.67
N LEU A 155 11.30 1.01 -7.16
CA LEU A 155 10.20 0.41 -6.38
C LEU A 155 9.25 1.38 -5.68
N LEU A 156 9.30 2.68 -5.99
CA LEU A 156 8.48 3.72 -5.36
C LEU A 156 7.64 4.53 -6.35
N GLU A 157 7.56 4.08 -7.61
CA GLU A 157 6.78 4.71 -8.68
C GLU A 157 5.60 3.85 -9.11
N VAL A 158 4.52 4.51 -9.52
CA VAL A 158 3.29 3.86 -9.98
C VAL A 158 2.85 4.41 -11.34
N ASP A 159 2.03 3.63 -12.05
CA ASP A 159 1.45 4.03 -13.33
C ASP A 159 0.31 5.05 -13.19
N GLN A 160 -0.46 4.98 -12.11
CA GLN A 160 -1.60 5.85 -11.81
C GLN A 160 -1.53 6.31 -10.35
N PRO A 161 -1.00 7.52 -10.05
CA PRO A 161 -0.94 8.02 -8.69
C PRO A 161 -2.33 8.38 -8.13
N LEU A 162 -2.45 8.35 -6.80
CA LEU A 162 -3.60 8.91 -6.10
C LEU A 162 -3.53 10.44 -6.14
N VAL A 163 -4.44 11.10 -6.85
CA VAL A 163 -4.42 12.57 -6.99
C VAL A 163 -5.39 13.21 -6.00
N VAL A 164 -4.92 14.18 -5.22
CA VAL A 164 -5.74 14.86 -4.20
C VAL A 164 -5.59 16.38 -4.29
N PRO A 165 -6.62 17.17 -3.92
CA PRO A 165 -6.49 18.63 -3.85
C PRO A 165 -5.76 19.07 -2.57
N VAL A 166 -4.91 20.08 -2.69
CA VAL A 166 -4.31 20.75 -1.52
C VAL A 166 -5.35 21.60 -0.79
N GLY A 167 -5.13 21.83 0.50
CA GLY A 167 -5.98 22.69 1.33
C GLY A 167 -7.33 22.08 1.72
N GLN A 168 -7.59 20.82 1.39
CA GLN A 168 -8.82 20.10 1.74
C GLN A 168 -8.55 18.94 2.70
N LYS A 169 -9.54 18.57 3.53
CA LYS A 169 -9.51 17.36 4.36
C LYS A 169 -9.96 16.18 3.52
N ILE A 170 -9.02 15.29 3.21
CA ILE A 170 -9.30 14.04 2.48
C ILE A 170 -9.46 12.92 3.51
N ARG A 171 -10.60 12.24 3.49
CA ARG A 171 -10.84 11.02 4.27
C ARG A 171 -10.61 9.79 3.40
N PHE A 172 -9.88 8.84 3.96
CA PHE A 172 -9.58 7.55 3.36
C PHE A 172 -10.41 6.46 4.03
N LEU A 173 -11.14 5.69 3.22
CA LEU A 173 -11.84 4.48 3.63
C LEU A 173 -11.04 3.27 3.15
N ILE A 174 -10.31 2.65 4.06
CA ILE A 174 -9.24 1.69 3.75
C ILE A 174 -9.73 0.28 4.06
N THR A 175 -9.70 -0.60 3.05
CA THR A 175 -10.12 -2.01 3.14
C THR A 175 -9.26 -2.89 2.22
N SER A 176 -9.51 -4.20 2.22
CA SER A 176 -8.81 -5.16 1.36
C SER A 176 -9.78 -6.13 0.70
N ALA A 177 -9.45 -6.57 -0.51
CA ALA A 177 -10.18 -7.59 -1.25
C ALA A 177 -9.61 -9.01 -1.08
N ASP A 178 -8.44 -9.17 -0.47
CA ASP A 178 -7.77 -10.48 -0.33
C ASP A 178 -7.17 -10.73 1.06
N VAL A 179 -5.93 -10.30 1.32
CA VAL A 179 -5.18 -10.48 2.57
C VAL A 179 -5.03 -9.14 3.30
N ILE A 180 -4.42 -9.14 4.48
CA ILE A 180 -4.16 -7.88 5.18
C ILE A 180 -3.04 -7.12 4.45
N HIS A 181 -3.27 -5.83 4.23
CA HIS A 181 -2.26 -4.85 3.79
C HIS A 181 -2.22 -3.69 4.78
N ALA A 182 -1.31 -2.75 4.61
CA ALA A 182 -1.38 -1.46 5.30
C ALA A 182 -0.98 -0.32 4.39
N TRP A 183 -1.88 0.65 4.22
CA TRP A 183 -1.64 1.83 3.40
C TRP A 183 -0.84 2.84 4.24
N TRP A 184 0.41 3.09 3.86
CA TRP A 184 1.32 3.96 4.62
C TRP A 184 2.03 4.98 3.73
N VAL A 185 1.78 6.26 3.99
CA VAL A 185 2.52 7.38 3.38
C VAL A 185 3.21 8.15 4.51
N PRO A 186 4.52 7.93 4.77
CA PRO A 186 5.23 8.47 5.93
C PRO A 186 5.15 9.99 6.03
N ALA A 187 5.34 10.70 4.91
CA ALA A 187 5.31 12.16 4.87
C ALA A 187 3.95 12.74 5.30
N LEU A 188 2.86 11.97 5.20
CA LEU A 188 1.53 12.41 5.61
C LEU A 188 1.17 11.95 7.03
N ALA A 189 2.03 11.15 7.68
CA ALA A 189 1.77 10.41 8.92
C ALA A 189 0.49 9.57 8.90
N VAL A 190 0.06 9.13 7.71
CA VAL A 190 -1.08 8.23 7.54
C VAL A 190 -0.56 6.81 7.40
N LYS A 191 -0.82 5.97 8.41
CA LYS A 191 -0.69 4.50 8.34
C LYS A 191 -1.96 3.87 8.85
N LYS A 192 -2.59 3.02 8.03
CA LYS A 192 -3.77 2.27 8.47
C LYS A 192 -3.85 0.93 7.74
N ASP A 193 -4.24 -0.10 8.48
CA ASP A 193 -4.37 -1.45 7.93
C ASP A 193 -5.62 -1.54 7.04
N ALA A 194 -5.44 -2.21 5.90
CA ALA A 194 -6.46 -2.63 4.98
C ALA A 194 -6.82 -4.09 5.31
N ILE A 195 -7.97 -4.30 5.95
CA ILE A 195 -8.36 -5.60 6.49
C ILE A 195 -9.59 -6.11 5.71
N PRO A 196 -9.55 -7.33 5.16
CA PRO A 196 -10.73 -7.92 4.50
C PRO A 196 -11.94 -7.95 5.44
N GLY A 197 -13.09 -7.47 4.97
CA GLY A 197 -14.34 -7.45 5.73
C GLY A 197 -14.51 -6.26 6.69
N PHE A 198 -13.53 -5.34 6.78
CA PHE A 198 -13.63 -4.13 7.58
C PHE A 198 -13.29 -2.89 6.75
N ILE A 199 -13.94 -1.76 7.05
CA ILE A 199 -13.56 -0.45 6.51
C ILE A 199 -12.95 0.35 7.65
N ASN A 200 -11.65 0.61 7.54
CA ASN A 200 -10.91 1.46 8.45
C ASN A 200 -10.89 2.90 7.92
N GLU A 201 -11.00 3.89 8.80
CA GLU A 201 -10.90 5.29 8.40
C GLU A 201 -9.55 5.89 8.78
N SER A 202 -9.08 6.81 7.94
CA SER A 202 -7.98 7.74 8.24
C SER A 202 -8.21 9.03 7.44
N TRP A 203 -7.41 10.06 7.69
CA TRP A 203 -7.55 11.32 6.98
C TRP A 203 -6.21 12.04 6.83
N THR A 204 -6.15 12.97 5.88
CA THR A 204 -5.02 13.89 5.73
C THR A 204 -5.49 15.25 5.22
N ARG A 205 -4.67 16.28 5.45
CA ARG A 205 -4.80 17.62 4.85
C ARG A 205 -3.41 18.04 4.40
N ILE A 206 -3.25 18.25 3.10
CA ILE A 206 -1.96 18.58 2.48
C ILE A 206 -1.95 20.06 2.14
N ASP A 207 -0.95 20.78 2.61
CA ASP A 207 -0.90 22.24 2.49
C ASP A 207 -0.27 22.71 1.17
N GLU A 208 0.68 21.94 0.62
CA GLU A 208 1.47 22.32 -0.54
C GLU A 208 1.38 21.27 -1.67
N PRO A 209 1.36 21.69 -2.95
CA PRO A 209 1.40 20.74 -4.06
C PRO A 209 2.71 19.94 -4.07
N GLY A 210 2.65 18.67 -4.44
CA GLY A 210 3.83 17.82 -4.43
C GLY A 210 3.52 16.34 -4.60
N ILE A 211 4.60 15.54 -4.61
CA ILE A 211 4.54 14.08 -4.72
C ILE A 211 4.98 13.48 -3.38
N TYR A 212 4.11 12.67 -2.79
CA TYR A 212 4.35 11.98 -1.53
C TYR A 212 4.32 10.47 -1.75
N ARG A 213 5.40 9.79 -1.39
CA ARG A 213 5.58 8.36 -1.64
C ARG A 213 5.34 7.55 -0.37
N GLY A 214 4.79 6.36 -0.55
CA GLY A 214 4.49 5.40 0.48
C GLY A 214 4.68 3.97 -0.02
N GLN A 215 4.47 3.00 0.87
CA GLN A 215 4.57 1.58 0.56
C GLN A 215 3.57 0.78 1.40
N CYS A 216 3.24 -0.44 0.95
CA CYS A 216 2.56 -1.39 1.81
C CYS A 216 3.38 -1.67 3.07
N ALA A 217 2.77 -1.55 4.24
CA ALA A 217 3.44 -1.65 5.53
C ALA A 217 2.98 -2.84 6.39
N GLU A 218 2.36 -3.85 5.76
CA GLU A 218 1.94 -5.11 6.36
C GLU A 218 2.28 -6.26 5.40
N LEU A 219 2.86 -7.35 5.90
CA LEU A 219 3.36 -8.44 5.07
C LEU A 219 2.20 -9.15 4.33
N CYS A 220 2.08 -8.89 3.02
CA CYS A 220 0.97 -9.37 2.20
C CYS A 220 1.36 -10.43 1.15
N GLY A 221 2.55 -11.03 1.26
CA GLY A 221 3.01 -12.14 0.41
C GLY A 221 4.29 -11.85 -0.37
N LYS A 222 4.51 -12.63 -1.44
CA LYS A 222 5.77 -12.66 -2.22
C LYS A 222 6.23 -11.28 -2.68
N ASP A 223 5.32 -10.50 -3.27
CA ASP A 223 5.67 -9.19 -3.85
C ASP A 223 5.28 -8.02 -2.91
N HIS A 224 5.23 -8.26 -1.59
CA HIS A 224 4.97 -7.23 -0.58
C HIS A 224 5.86 -5.97 -0.75
N GLY A 225 7.14 -6.15 -1.06
CA GLY A 225 8.08 -5.04 -1.30
C GLY A 225 7.91 -4.30 -2.64
N PHE A 226 6.97 -4.72 -3.48
CA PHE A 226 6.72 -4.21 -4.84
C PHE A 226 5.35 -3.51 -4.94
N MET A 227 4.79 -3.07 -3.81
CA MET A 227 3.46 -2.47 -3.72
C MET A 227 3.54 -1.01 -3.21
N PRO A 228 4.07 -0.06 -4.02
CA PRO A 228 4.22 1.32 -3.63
C PRO A 228 2.90 2.10 -3.70
N ILE A 229 2.94 3.28 -3.09
CA ILE A 229 1.88 4.28 -3.10
C ILE A 229 2.52 5.59 -3.57
N VAL A 230 1.87 6.29 -4.48
CA VAL A 230 2.21 7.66 -4.84
C VAL A 230 0.96 8.51 -4.69
N VAL A 231 1.08 9.58 -3.90
CA VAL A 231 0.05 10.62 -3.73
C VAL A 231 0.55 11.88 -4.41
N GLU A 232 -0.19 12.36 -5.39
CA GLU A 232 0.08 13.62 -6.09
C GLU A 232 -0.91 14.68 -5.58
N ALA A 233 -0.43 15.62 -4.76
CA ALA A 233 -1.24 16.74 -4.30
C ALA A 233 -1.18 17.87 -5.33
N LYS A 234 -2.34 18.30 -5.81
CA LYS A 234 -2.49 19.32 -6.85
C LYS A 234 -3.20 20.56 -6.33
N SER A 235 -2.97 21.68 -7.01
CA SER A 235 -3.80 22.87 -6.83
C SER A 235 -5.27 22.54 -7.16
N GLN A 236 -6.23 23.30 -6.62
CA GLN A 236 -7.65 23.05 -6.90
C GLN A 236 -7.96 23.02 -8.41
N PRO A 237 -7.50 24.00 -9.23
CA PRO A 237 -7.76 23.98 -10.66
C PRO A 237 -7.17 22.76 -11.38
N ASP A 238 -5.97 22.34 -10.99
CA ASP A 238 -5.31 21.19 -11.62
C ASP A 238 -5.97 19.86 -11.21
N TYR A 239 -6.44 19.77 -9.96
CA TYR A 239 -7.25 18.65 -9.48
C TYR A 239 -8.57 18.54 -10.25
N ASP A 240 -9.28 19.66 -10.43
CA ASP A 240 -10.55 19.69 -11.15
C ASP A 240 -10.37 19.29 -12.63
N ALA A 241 -9.29 19.77 -13.26
CA ALA A 241 -8.94 19.40 -14.63
C ALA A 241 -8.64 17.90 -14.75
N TRP A 242 -7.82 17.36 -13.84
CA TRP A 242 -7.51 15.93 -13.79
C TRP A 242 -8.78 15.08 -13.57
N LEU A 243 -9.66 15.52 -12.67
CA LEU A 243 -10.90 14.80 -12.37
C LEU A 243 -11.84 14.78 -13.58
N ALA A 244 -11.94 15.90 -14.31
CA ALA A 244 -12.73 15.98 -15.54
C ALA A 244 -12.19 15.05 -16.63
N GLU A 245 -10.87 14.97 -16.80
CA GLU A 245 -10.24 14.03 -17.72
C GLU A 245 -10.57 12.58 -17.35
N LYS A 246 -10.43 12.20 -16.07
CA LYS A 246 -10.76 10.85 -15.59
C LYS A 246 -12.23 10.49 -15.82
N LYS A 247 -13.15 11.41 -15.56
CA LYS A 247 -14.57 11.21 -15.86
C LYS A 247 -14.83 11.00 -17.35
N ALA A 248 -14.12 11.73 -18.22
CA ALA A 248 -14.23 11.55 -19.67
C ALA A 248 -13.67 10.19 -20.12
N GLU A 249 -12.59 9.68 -19.52
CA GLU A 249 -12.09 8.32 -19.74
C GLU A 249 -13.13 7.27 -19.34
N THR A 250 -13.72 7.39 -18.16
CA THR A 250 -14.80 6.50 -17.69
C THR A 250 -16.00 6.52 -18.63
N ALA A 251 -16.41 7.71 -19.12
CA ALA A 251 -17.51 7.84 -20.06
C ALA A 251 -17.23 7.12 -21.39
N LYS A 252 -16.01 7.25 -21.93
CA LYS A 252 -15.60 6.50 -23.14
C LYS A 252 -15.61 4.99 -22.93
N LEU A 253 -15.20 4.51 -21.75
CA LEU A 253 -15.28 3.08 -21.43
C LEU A 253 -16.74 2.60 -21.41
N LYS A 254 -17.65 3.39 -20.83
CA LYS A 254 -19.09 3.08 -20.86
C LYS A 254 -19.64 3.01 -22.29
N GLU A 255 -19.24 3.93 -23.17
CA GLU A 255 -19.61 3.88 -24.59
C GLU A 255 -19.10 2.59 -25.28
N LEU A 256 -17.89 2.14 -24.95
CA LEU A 256 -17.35 0.87 -25.47
C LEU A 256 -18.13 -0.35 -24.97
N THR A 257 -18.67 -0.30 -23.75
CA THR A 257 -19.54 -1.35 -23.21
C THR A 257 -20.88 -1.41 -23.94
N GLU A 258 -21.38 -0.27 -24.43
CA GLU A 258 -22.65 -0.21 -25.19
C GLU A 258 -22.52 -0.61 -26.66
N LYS A 259 -21.30 -0.52 -27.23
CA LYS A 259 -21.00 -0.92 -28.61
C LYS A 259 -21.42 -2.38 -28.88
N ASP A 260 -21.98 -2.62 -30.07
CA ASP A 260 -22.17 -3.98 -30.58
C ASP A 260 -20.84 -4.50 -31.17
N TRP A 261 -20.23 -5.45 -30.46
CA TRP A 261 -18.94 -6.05 -30.84
C TRP A 261 -19.12 -7.29 -31.71
N THR A 262 -18.21 -7.51 -32.66
CA THR A 262 -18.12 -8.79 -33.37
C THR A 262 -17.22 -9.78 -32.64
N LEU A 263 -17.42 -11.07 -32.91
CA LEU A 263 -16.55 -12.14 -32.38
C LEU A 263 -15.07 -11.86 -32.70
N GLU A 264 -14.77 -11.48 -33.95
CA GLU A 264 -13.41 -11.21 -34.42
C GLU A 264 -12.77 -10.04 -33.67
N GLU A 265 -13.52 -8.97 -33.40
CA GLU A 265 -13.04 -7.83 -32.63
C GLU A 265 -12.73 -8.20 -31.18
N LEU A 266 -13.61 -9.00 -30.54
CA LEU A 266 -13.41 -9.45 -29.16
C LEU A 266 -12.25 -10.43 -29.04
N VAL A 267 -12.10 -11.36 -29.98
CA VAL A 267 -10.95 -12.28 -30.02
C VAL A 267 -9.64 -11.49 -30.16
N ALA A 268 -9.58 -10.52 -31.07
CA ALA A 268 -8.38 -9.70 -31.28
C ALA A 268 -8.04 -8.80 -30.08
N ARG A 269 -9.05 -8.30 -29.35
CA ARG A 269 -8.84 -7.58 -28.10
C ARG A 269 -8.43 -8.52 -26.96
N GLY A 270 -9.11 -9.65 -26.85
CA GLY A 270 -8.93 -10.64 -25.80
C GLY A 270 -7.54 -11.25 -25.82
N ASP A 271 -6.96 -11.46 -27.00
CA ASP A 271 -5.56 -11.86 -27.17
C ASP A 271 -4.59 -10.92 -26.42
N LYS A 272 -4.79 -9.60 -26.55
CA LYS A 272 -3.95 -8.60 -25.86
C LYS A 272 -4.16 -8.63 -24.35
N VAL A 273 -5.42 -8.75 -23.92
CA VAL A 273 -5.76 -8.83 -22.48
C VAL A 273 -5.15 -10.09 -21.89
N TYR A 274 -5.27 -11.23 -22.57
CA TYR A 274 -4.69 -12.52 -22.18
C TYR A 274 -3.18 -12.42 -21.96
N HIS A 275 -2.47 -11.86 -22.93
CA HIS A 275 -1.02 -11.67 -22.87
C HIS A 275 -0.57 -10.64 -21.84
N THR A 276 -1.49 -9.87 -21.28
CA THR A 276 -1.20 -8.90 -20.22
C THR A 276 -1.53 -9.45 -18.83
N ALA A 277 -2.66 -10.16 -18.68
CA ALA A 277 -3.23 -10.52 -17.38
C ALA A 277 -3.21 -12.02 -17.07
N CYS A 278 -3.29 -12.89 -18.08
CA CYS A 278 -3.52 -14.32 -17.90
C CYS A 278 -2.26 -15.16 -18.16
N VAL A 279 -1.41 -14.73 -19.09
CA VAL A 279 -0.29 -15.50 -19.65
C VAL A 279 0.74 -15.95 -18.62
N SER A 280 0.95 -15.18 -17.55
CA SER A 280 1.92 -15.52 -16.50
C SER A 280 1.59 -16.82 -15.78
N CYS A 281 0.29 -17.15 -15.68
CA CYS A 281 -0.20 -18.36 -15.04
C CYS A 281 -0.60 -19.43 -16.05
N HIS A 282 -1.26 -19.03 -17.15
CA HIS A 282 -1.83 -19.97 -18.11
C HIS A 282 -0.93 -20.27 -19.33
N GLN A 283 0.26 -19.66 -19.41
CA GLN A 283 1.23 -19.78 -20.52
C GLN A 283 0.70 -19.20 -21.85
N ALA A 284 1.58 -18.96 -22.83
CA ALA A 284 1.21 -18.23 -24.05
C ALA A 284 0.10 -18.91 -24.88
N GLU A 285 0.07 -20.26 -24.90
CA GLU A 285 -0.94 -21.01 -25.65
C GLU A 285 -1.92 -21.75 -24.73
N GLY A 286 -2.16 -21.23 -23.53
CA GLY A 286 -3.16 -21.82 -22.62
C GLY A 286 -2.81 -23.19 -22.06
N GLN A 287 -1.53 -23.62 -22.09
CA GLN A 287 -1.14 -24.94 -21.58
C GLN A 287 -1.19 -25.07 -20.05
N GLY A 288 -1.17 -23.94 -19.34
CA GLY A 288 -1.08 -23.91 -17.88
C GLY A 288 0.26 -24.42 -17.34
N LEU A 289 0.34 -24.52 -16.02
CA LEU A 289 1.47 -25.05 -15.25
C LEU A 289 0.94 -25.98 -14.14
N PRO A 290 0.61 -27.24 -14.46
CA PRO A 290 0.06 -28.19 -13.49
C PRO A 290 1.04 -28.52 -12.36
N PRO A 291 0.54 -28.82 -11.14
CA PRO A 291 -0.88 -28.89 -10.76
C PRO A 291 -1.46 -27.53 -10.33
N MET A 292 -0.65 -26.47 -10.29
CA MET A 292 -1.03 -25.18 -9.69
C MET A 292 -1.93 -24.34 -10.60
N PHE A 293 -1.65 -24.35 -11.90
CA PHE A 293 -2.41 -23.58 -12.90
C PHE A 293 -2.90 -24.54 -14.00
N PRO A 294 -4.22 -24.75 -14.15
CA PRO A 294 -4.75 -25.68 -15.14
C PRO A 294 -4.57 -25.14 -16.57
N ALA A 295 -4.56 -26.07 -17.53
CA ALA A 295 -4.65 -25.73 -18.95
C ALA A 295 -6.02 -25.10 -19.25
N LEU A 296 -6.03 -24.11 -20.14
CA LEU A 296 -7.23 -23.53 -20.73
C LEU A 296 -7.53 -24.18 -22.09
N ASP A 297 -6.50 -24.51 -22.87
CA ASP A 297 -6.64 -25.21 -24.14
C ASP A 297 -7.24 -26.62 -23.93
N GLY A 298 -8.38 -26.88 -24.58
CA GLY A 298 -9.14 -28.12 -24.44
C GLY A 298 -9.78 -28.36 -23.07
N SER A 299 -9.80 -27.35 -22.19
CA SER A 299 -10.34 -27.50 -20.83
C SER A 299 -11.86 -27.56 -20.78
N GLU A 300 -12.42 -28.26 -19.79
CA GLU A 300 -13.88 -28.32 -19.58
C GLU A 300 -14.49 -26.94 -19.30
N ILE A 301 -13.74 -26.04 -18.66
CA ILE A 301 -14.19 -24.66 -18.41
C ILE A 301 -14.22 -23.84 -19.70
N ALA A 302 -13.14 -23.87 -20.50
CA ALA A 302 -13.08 -23.08 -21.73
C ALA A 302 -14.01 -23.60 -22.84
N THR A 303 -14.33 -24.91 -22.84
CA THR A 303 -15.21 -25.53 -23.85
C THR A 303 -16.64 -25.79 -23.38
N GLY A 304 -16.92 -25.62 -22.07
CA GLY A 304 -18.23 -25.77 -21.46
C GLY A 304 -19.13 -24.53 -21.59
N PRO A 305 -20.16 -24.39 -20.73
CA PRO A 305 -21.02 -23.20 -20.68
C PRO A 305 -20.21 -21.91 -20.52
N LYS A 306 -20.56 -20.85 -21.25
CA LYS A 306 -19.82 -19.59 -21.20
C LYS A 306 -19.97 -18.87 -19.88
N GLU A 307 -21.10 -19.07 -19.21
CA GLU A 307 -21.43 -18.49 -17.91
C GLU A 307 -20.47 -19.01 -16.82
N ASP A 308 -20.16 -20.30 -16.85
CA ASP A 308 -19.21 -20.92 -15.91
C ASP A 308 -17.79 -20.38 -16.13
N HIS A 309 -17.39 -20.17 -17.39
CA HIS A 309 -16.09 -19.59 -17.70
C HIS A 309 -16.02 -18.12 -17.27
N LEU A 310 -17.06 -17.35 -17.56
CA LEU A 310 -17.19 -15.96 -17.14
C LEU A 310 -17.13 -15.85 -15.60
N ASP A 311 -17.83 -16.72 -14.88
CA ASP A 311 -17.83 -16.74 -13.42
C ASP A 311 -16.42 -16.94 -12.84
N ILE A 312 -15.65 -17.89 -13.38
CA ILE A 312 -14.28 -18.16 -12.93
C ILE A 312 -13.36 -16.95 -13.18
N VAL A 313 -13.47 -16.28 -14.32
CA VAL A 313 -12.67 -15.08 -14.61
C VAL A 313 -13.11 -13.90 -13.72
N PHE A 314 -14.42 -13.73 -13.54
CA PHE A 314 -14.99 -12.61 -12.81
C PHE A 314 -14.73 -12.72 -11.29
N HIS A 315 -15.06 -13.86 -10.68
CA HIS A 315 -14.98 -14.10 -9.24
C HIS A 315 -13.68 -14.77 -8.79
N GLY A 316 -12.86 -15.24 -9.73
CA GLY A 316 -11.70 -16.07 -9.39
C GLY A 316 -12.14 -17.43 -8.84
N LYS A 317 -11.23 -18.14 -8.18
CA LYS A 317 -11.56 -19.42 -7.54
C LYS A 317 -11.03 -19.50 -6.11
N PRO A 318 -11.90 -19.40 -5.09
CA PRO A 318 -11.51 -19.50 -3.68
C PRO A 318 -10.68 -20.74 -3.37
N GLY A 319 -9.66 -20.58 -2.52
CA GLY A 319 -8.74 -21.68 -2.16
C GLY A 319 -7.72 -22.04 -3.23
N THR A 320 -7.64 -21.27 -4.33
CA THR A 320 -6.61 -21.42 -5.38
C THR A 320 -5.88 -20.10 -5.62
N SER A 321 -4.92 -20.11 -6.55
CA SER A 321 -4.19 -18.91 -6.96
C SER A 321 -4.90 -18.10 -8.07
N MET A 322 -6.09 -18.52 -8.51
CA MET A 322 -6.88 -17.79 -9.51
C MET A 322 -7.58 -16.59 -8.86
N ALA A 323 -7.05 -15.40 -9.12
CA ALA A 323 -7.59 -14.14 -8.61
C ALA A 323 -8.89 -13.75 -9.33
N ALA A 324 -9.72 -12.94 -8.67
CA ALA A 324 -10.93 -12.36 -9.25
C ALA A 324 -10.61 -11.16 -10.13
N PHE A 325 -10.98 -11.18 -11.41
CA PHE A 325 -10.73 -10.07 -12.34
C PHE A 325 -11.94 -9.14 -12.54
N GLY A 326 -13.11 -9.46 -11.98
CA GLY A 326 -14.37 -8.70 -12.14
C GLY A 326 -14.27 -7.22 -11.77
N LYS A 327 -13.41 -6.88 -10.81
CA LYS A 327 -13.11 -5.49 -10.43
C LYS A 327 -11.85 -4.94 -11.09
N GLN A 328 -10.98 -5.79 -11.64
CA GLN A 328 -9.65 -5.42 -12.12
C GLN A 328 -9.62 -5.06 -13.61
N LEU A 329 -10.51 -5.65 -14.40
CA LEU A 329 -10.61 -5.44 -15.85
C LEU A 329 -11.92 -4.73 -16.18
N SER A 330 -11.93 -3.99 -17.30
CA SER A 330 -13.17 -3.39 -17.81
C SER A 330 -14.14 -4.48 -18.28
N GLU A 331 -15.44 -4.16 -18.37
CA GLU A 331 -16.46 -5.08 -18.85
C GLU A 331 -16.13 -5.59 -20.26
N VAL A 332 -15.56 -4.71 -21.10
CA VAL A 332 -15.10 -5.03 -22.44
C VAL A 332 -13.90 -5.98 -22.42
N ASP A 333 -12.95 -5.78 -21.50
CA ASP A 333 -11.75 -6.63 -21.40
C ASP A 333 -12.07 -8.03 -20.90
N ILE A 334 -12.97 -8.15 -19.92
CA ILE A 334 -13.46 -9.44 -19.43
C ILE A 334 -14.19 -10.18 -20.56
N ALA A 335 -15.13 -9.51 -21.23
CA ALA A 335 -15.87 -10.10 -22.33
C ALA A 335 -14.93 -10.55 -23.45
N ALA A 336 -13.92 -9.74 -23.78
CA ALA A 336 -12.93 -10.03 -24.79
C ALA A 336 -12.03 -11.22 -24.40
N VAL A 337 -11.48 -11.26 -23.19
CA VAL A 337 -10.55 -12.32 -22.78
C VAL A 337 -11.24 -13.68 -22.68
N VAL A 338 -12.44 -13.74 -22.11
CA VAL A 338 -13.25 -14.98 -22.07
C VAL A 338 -13.59 -15.42 -23.49
N THR A 339 -13.97 -14.50 -24.36
CA THR A 339 -14.26 -14.80 -25.77
C THR A 339 -13.02 -15.33 -26.49
N TYR A 340 -11.85 -14.74 -26.26
CA TYR A 340 -10.58 -15.22 -26.82
C TYR A 340 -10.24 -16.64 -26.32
N GLU A 341 -10.25 -16.89 -25.01
CA GLU A 341 -9.87 -18.18 -24.43
C GLU A 341 -10.78 -19.34 -24.91
N ARG A 342 -12.06 -19.05 -25.22
CA ARG A 342 -13.03 -20.01 -25.78
C ARG A 342 -12.85 -20.28 -27.29
N ASN A 343 -12.12 -19.43 -27.99
CA ASN A 343 -11.98 -19.47 -29.46
C ASN A 343 -10.52 -19.50 -29.94
N ALA A 344 -9.55 -19.52 -29.03
CA ALA A 344 -8.13 -19.62 -29.30
C ALA A 344 -7.61 -21.07 -29.21
N TRP A 345 -6.46 -21.30 -29.83
CA TRP A 345 -5.75 -22.58 -29.78
C TRP A 345 -6.60 -23.74 -30.35
N GLY A 346 -6.81 -24.81 -29.58
CA GLY A 346 -7.73 -25.90 -29.89
C GLY A 346 -9.19 -25.59 -29.57
N ASN A 347 -9.46 -24.57 -28.76
CA ASN A 347 -10.83 -24.15 -28.41
C ASN A 347 -11.44 -23.42 -29.61
N LYS A 348 -12.51 -23.99 -30.19
CA LYS A 348 -13.21 -23.44 -31.36
C LYS A 348 -14.72 -23.46 -31.13
N VAL A 349 -15.14 -22.92 -29.99
CA VAL A 349 -16.54 -23.01 -29.53
C VAL A 349 -17.46 -22.16 -30.44
N GLY A 350 -16.97 -21.03 -30.95
CA GLY A 350 -17.69 -20.16 -31.89
C GLY A 350 -18.67 -19.20 -31.23
N ASP A 351 -18.73 -19.15 -29.89
CA ASP A 351 -19.55 -18.22 -29.14
C ASP A 351 -18.74 -17.02 -28.61
N MET A 352 -19.44 -16.04 -28.05
CA MET A 352 -18.84 -14.88 -27.40
C MET A 352 -19.59 -14.49 -26.14
N VAL A 353 -18.85 -13.90 -25.22
CA VAL A 353 -19.37 -13.11 -24.11
C VAL A 353 -19.37 -11.65 -24.53
N THR A 354 -20.46 -10.93 -24.27
CA THR A 354 -20.61 -9.51 -24.60
C THR A 354 -20.29 -8.63 -23.40
N PRO A 355 -19.83 -7.39 -23.59
CA PRO A 355 -19.63 -6.46 -22.48
C PRO A 355 -20.91 -6.17 -21.68
N LYS A 356 -22.08 -6.26 -22.32
CA LYS A 356 -23.39 -6.11 -21.67
C LYS A 356 -23.65 -7.24 -20.66
N GLU A 357 -23.35 -8.49 -21.01
CA GLU A 357 -23.48 -9.63 -20.09
C GLU A 357 -22.56 -9.48 -18.86
N VAL A 358 -21.34 -8.97 -19.06
CA VAL A 358 -20.41 -8.69 -17.95
C VAL A 358 -20.94 -7.55 -17.07
N LEU A 359 -21.49 -6.50 -17.68
CA LEU A 359 -22.08 -5.39 -16.96
C LEU A 359 -23.28 -5.84 -16.11
N GLU A 360 -24.15 -6.69 -16.65
CA GLU A 360 -25.28 -7.26 -15.94
C GLU A 360 -24.82 -8.09 -14.73
N LEU A 361 -23.79 -8.92 -14.89
CA LEU A 361 -23.18 -9.68 -13.79
C LEU A 361 -22.62 -8.74 -12.71
N LYS A 362 -21.91 -7.69 -13.11
CA LYS A 362 -21.35 -6.70 -12.17
C LYS A 362 -22.43 -5.94 -11.39
N GLN A 363 -23.52 -5.55 -12.07
CA GLN A 363 -24.64 -4.86 -11.43
C GLN A 363 -25.42 -5.76 -10.46
N ALA A 364 -25.45 -7.08 -10.71
CA ALA A 364 -26.08 -8.04 -9.81
C ALA A 364 -25.33 -8.18 -8.48
N GLU A 365 -24.01 -8.00 -8.47
CA GLU A 365 -23.15 -8.07 -7.27
C GLU A 365 -23.15 -6.77 -6.43
N GLU A 366 -23.55 -5.65 -7.03
CA GLU A 366 -23.63 -4.35 -6.34
C GLU A 366 -24.97 -4.13 -5.61
N GLN A 367 -25.95 -5.02 -5.81
CA GLN A 367 -27.26 -5.03 -5.15
C GLN A 367 -27.27 -5.96 -3.93
#